data_AF-A0A7R7VGD5-F1
#
_entry.id   AF-A0A7R7VGD5-F1
#
_cell.length_a   1.000
_cell.length_b   1.000
_cell.length_c   1.000
_cell.angle_alpha   90.00
_cell.angle_beta   90.00
_cell.angle_gamma   90.00
#
_symmetry.space_group_name_H-M   'P 1'
#
loop_
_entity.id
_entity.type
_entity.pdbx_description
1 polymer ?
#
loop_
_entity_poly.entity_id
_entity_poly.type
_entity_poly.pdbx_seq_one_letter_code
_entity_poly.pdbx_strand_id
1 'polypeptide(L)'
;MGPLLQTRFEALLEHWNAWQVTDPLHQLEQCCDASVLLGIGAGDRERKFDFFLIHTMKVAHGLRILWHLFPEDQRSCILRQCALFVIMIYICQLRPAFGVGMIDSIQTVKLDDHCWEAVIDRTLKHRWFKDSHFFKIVRAPKAFEDLWEER
;
A
#
# COMPACT_ATOMS: atom_id res chain seq x y z
N MET A 1 -16.44 -6.08 9.94
CA MET A 1 -15.50 -6.12 11.08
C MET A 1 -16.05 -6.81 12.33
N GLY A 2 -17.34 -6.68 12.68
CA GLY A 2 -17.92 -7.24 13.92
C GLY A 2 -17.58 -8.73 14.19
N PRO A 3 -17.84 -9.67 13.26
CA PRO A 3 -17.59 -11.08 13.52
C PRO A 3 -16.10 -11.44 13.65
N LEU A 4 -15.23 -10.79 12.87
CA LEU A 4 -13.77 -11.05 12.90
C LEU A 4 -13.18 -10.67 14.27
N LEU A 5 -13.50 -9.48 14.76
CA LEU A 5 -13.01 -8.99 16.05
C LEU A 5 -13.65 -9.71 17.25
N GLN A 6 -14.83 -10.30 17.09
CA GLN A 6 -15.48 -11.07 18.16
C GLN A 6 -15.01 -12.52 18.24
N THR A 7 -14.73 -13.15 17.11
CA THR A 7 -14.52 -14.61 17.06
C THR A 7 -13.09 -15.02 16.73
N ARG A 8 -12.28 -14.12 16.16
CA ARG A 8 -10.93 -14.43 15.65
C ARG A 8 -9.88 -13.40 16.06
N PHE A 9 -10.14 -12.65 17.13
CA PHE A 9 -9.23 -11.60 17.61
C PHE A 9 -7.83 -12.14 17.96
N GLU A 10 -7.75 -13.32 18.56
CA GLU A 10 -6.47 -13.95 18.92
C GLU A 10 -5.58 -14.20 17.71
N ALA A 11 -6.13 -14.75 16.62
CA ALA A 11 -5.39 -14.98 15.39
C ALA A 11 -4.92 -13.66 14.74
N LEU A 12 -5.74 -12.60 14.81
CA LEU A 12 -5.34 -11.26 14.38
C LEU A 12 -4.14 -10.75 15.20
N LEU A 13 -4.21 -10.89 16.53
CA LEU A 13 -3.14 -10.48 17.42
C LEU A 13 -1.86 -11.29 17.22
N GLU A 14 -1.95 -12.58 16.91
CA GLU A 14 -0.80 -13.42 16.61
C GLU A 14 -0.02 -12.88 15.40
N HIS A 15 -0.70 -12.64 14.28
CA HIS A 15 -0.07 -12.06 13.09
C HIS A 15 0.48 -10.66 13.34
N TRP A 16 -0.22 -9.83 14.11
CA TRP A 16 0.22 -8.49 14.46
C TRP A 16 1.47 -8.49 15.37
N ASN A 17 1.49 -9.38 16.37
CA ASN A 17 2.61 -9.52 17.32
C ASN A 17 3.83 -10.20 16.71
N ALA A 18 3.66 -11.02 15.68
CA ALA A 18 4.76 -11.67 14.96
C ALA A 18 5.69 -10.67 14.27
N TRP A 19 5.18 -9.49 13.91
CA TRP A 19 5.99 -8.47 13.27
C TRP A 19 6.79 -7.66 14.31
N GLN A 20 8.11 -7.65 14.14
CA GLN A 20 9.02 -6.86 14.94
C GLN A 20 9.50 -5.65 14.14
N VAL A 21 9.36 -4.46 14.72
CA VAL A 21 9.84 -3.22 14.12
C VAL A 21 11.25 -2.92 14.66
N THR A 22 12.26 -3.11 13.82
CA THR A 22 13.69 -2.97 14.13
C THR A 22 14.34 -1.81 13.38
N ASP A 23 13.89 -1.54 12.15
CA ASP A 23 14.29 -0.38 11.35
C ASP A 23 13.01 0.29 10.84
N PRO A 24 12.46 1.25 11.61
CA PRO A 24 11.17 1.84 11.28
C PRO A 24 11.14 2.49 9.90
N LEU A 25 12.23 3.12 9.45
CA LEU A 25 12.21 3.81 8.16
C LEU A 25 12.20 2.81 7.00
N HIS A 26 13.09 1.82 7.03
CA HIS A 26 13.11 0.78 6.00
C HIS A 26 11.83 -0.08 6.01
N GLN A 27 11.27 -0.34 7.19
CA GLN A 27 10.02 -1.08 7.29
C GLN A 27 8.80 -0.28 6.85
N LEU A 28 8.85 1.06 6.90
CA LEU A 28 7.85 1.91 6.27
C LEU A 28 7.90 1.80 4.74
N GLU A 29 9.09 1.79 4.15
CA GLU A 29 9.30 1.55 2.72
C GLU A 29 8.68 0.20 2.31
N GLN A 30 8.97 -0.88 3.05
CA GLN A 30 8.34 -2.19 2.83
C GLN A 30 6.81 -2.14 2.94
N CYS A 31 6.27 -1.32 3.85
CA CYS A 31 4.82 -1.10 3.97
C CYS A 31 4.25 -0.37 2.74
N CYS A 32 4.98 0.60 2.16
CA CYS A 32 4.63 1.23 0.90
C CYS A 32 4.56 0.19 -0.23
N ASP A 33 5.59 -0.63 -0.39
CA ASP A 33 5.65 -1.67 -1.42
C ASP A 33 4.52 -2.69 -1.29
N ALA A 34 4.31 -3.21 -0.08
CA ALA A 34 3.24 -4.15 0.20
C ALA A 34 1.86 -3.55 -0.12
N SER A 35 1.67 -2.25 0.13
CA SER A 35 0.40 -1.57 -0.16
C SER A 35 0.14 -1.41 -1.66
N VAL A 36 1.18 -1.20 -2.47
CA VAL A 36 1.09 -1.19 -3.94
C VAL A 36 0.74 -2.59 -4.44
N LEU A 37 1.46 -3.60 -3.94
CA LEU A 37 1.21 -5.00 -4.30
C LEU A 37 -0.22 -5.43 -3.97
N LEU A 38 -0.73 -5.09 -2.79
CA LEU A 38 -2.11 -5.39 -2.41
C LEU A 38 -3.13 -4.59 -3.23
N GLY A 39 -2.91 -3.30 -3.45
CA GLY A 39 -3.84 -2.44 -4.18
C GLY A 39 -3.97 -2.78 -5.67
N ILE A 40 -2.87 -3.18 -6.31
CA ILE A 40 -2.82 -3.56 -7.73
C ILE A 40 -3.04 -5.06 -7.91
N GLY A 41 -2.43 -5.88 -7.07
CA GLY A 41 -2.34 -7.32 -7.27
C GLY A 41 -3.58 -8.12 -6.90
N ALA A 42 -4.43 -7.60 -6.00
CA ALA A 42 -5.66 -8.25 -5.58
C ALA A 42 -6.91 -7.87 -6.39
N GLY A 43 -6.79 -6.87 -7.27
CA GLY A 43 -7.91 -6.36 -8.08
C GLY A 43 -8.16 -7.16 -9.37
N ASP A 44 -9.34 -6.97 -9.96
CA ASP A 44 -9.60 -7.40 -11.34
C ASP A 44 -8.88 -6.44 -12.30
N ARG A 45 -7.75 -6.92 -12.85
CA ARG A 45 -6.87 -6.19 -13.77
C ARG A 45 -7.61 -5.53 -14.93
N GLU A 46 -8.74 -6.10 -15.37
CA GLU A 46 -9.49 -5.58 -16.51
C GLU A 46 -10.56 -4.57 -16.15
N ARG A 47 -10.97 -4.51 -14.87
CA ARG A 47 -12.16 -3.75 -14.48
C ARG A 47 -11.85 -2.66 -13.49
N LYS A 48 -11.32 -2.99 -12.32
CA LYS A 48 -11.18 -2.06 -11.18
C LYS A 48 -10.14 -2.55 -10.19
N PHE A 49 -9.39 -1.61 -9.65
CA PHE A 49 -8.58 -1.81 -8.45
C PHE A 49 -9.47 -2.03 -7.22
N ASP A 50 -8.94 -2.72 -6.22
CA ASP A 50 -9.68 -3.00 -4.99
C ASP A 50 -9.81 -1.73 -4.14
N PHE A 51 -11.05 -1.27 -3.96
CA PHE A 51 -11.35 -0.03 -3.24
C PHE A 51 -10.80 -0.04 -1.81
N PHE A 52 -10.88 -1.16 -1.10
CA PHE A 52 -10.47 -1.23 0.30
C PHE A 52 -8.96 -1.33 0.43
N LEU A 53 -8.30 -2.13 -0.40
CA LEU A 53 -6.84 -2.30 -0.36
C LEU A 53 -6.10 -1.05 -0.80
N ILE A 54 -6.64 -0.22 -1.70
CA ILE A 54 -6.04 1.10 -2.02
C ILE A 54 -5.93 2.00 -0.77
N HIS A 55 -6.79 1.83 0.24
CA HIS A 55 -6.68 2.63 1.47
C HIS A 55 -5.41 2.30 2.27
N THR A 56 -4.89 1.07 2.17
CA THR A 56 -3.57 0.72 2.74
C THR A 56 -2.47 1.59 2.16
N MET A 57 -2.50 1.80 0.85
CA MET A 57 -1.55 2.64 0.13
C MET A 57 -1.70 4.13 0.49
N LYS A 58 -2.93 4.57 0.76
CA LYS A 58 -3.15 5.93 1.28
C LYS A 58 -2.60 6.15 2.68
N VAL A 59 -2.76 5.18 3.57
CA VAL A 59 -2.19 5.26 4.92
C VAL A 59 -0.66 5.27 4.83
N ALA A 60 -0.06 4.36 4.07
CA ALA A 60 1.39 4.33 3.87
C ALA A 60 1.94 5.66 3.31
N HIS A 61 1.28 6.23 2.29
CA HIS A 61 1.63 7.54 1.76
C HIS A 61 1.50 8.67 2.79
N GLY A 62 0.43 8.69 3.59
CA GLY A 62 0.29 9.66 4.68
C GLY A 62 1.41 9.56 5.71
N LEU A 63 1.73 8.33 6.14
CA LEU A 63 2.82 8.08 7.09
C LEU A 63 4.17 8.50 6.54
N ARG A 64 4.43 8.28 5.25
CA ARG A 64 5.67 8.69 4.60
C ARG A 64 5.85 10.20 4.55
N ILE A 65 4.79 10.94 4.21
CA ILE A 65 4.81 12.41 4.15
C ILE A 65 5.03 13.00 5.56
N LEU A 66 4.39 12.42 6.57
CA LEU A 66 4.45 12.91 7.95
C LEU A 66 5.63 12.34 8.75
N TRP A 67 6.42 11.43 8.17
CA TRP A 67 7.40 10.63 8.89
C TRP A 67 8.38 11.46 9.72
N HIS A 68 8.89 12.54 9.13
CA HIS A 68 9.87 13.44 9.74
C HIS A 68 9.28 14.27 10.91
N LEU A 69 7.95 14.35 11.01
CA LEU A 69 7.24 15.03 12.09
C LEU A 69 6.96 14.11 13.29
N PHE A 70 7.10 12.79 13.12
CA PHE A 70 6.84 11.85 14.20
C PHE A 70 8.04 11.75 15.16
N PRO A 71 7.78 11.80 16.48
CA PRO A 71 8.78 11.48 17.50
C PRO A 71 9.39 10.10 17.27
N GLU A 72 10.70 9.97 17.43
CA GLU A 72 11.41 8.73 17.08
C GLU A 72 10.96 7.53 17.92
N ASP A 73 10.66 7.78 19.19
CA ASP A 73 10.13 6.80 20.15
C ASP A 73 8.71 6.30 19.80
N GLN A 74 7.97 7.04 18.98
CA GLN A 74 6.61 6.70 18.57
C GLN A 74 6.54 6.00 17.20
N ARG A 75 7.57 6.13 16.36
CA ARG A 75 7.59 5.59 14.98
C ARG A 75 7.29 4.09 14.93
N SER A 76 7.84 3.31 15.85
CA SER A 76 7.58 1.87 15.93
C SER A 76 6.13 1.55 16.29
N CYS A 77 5.53 2.32 17.20
CA CYS A 77 4.12 2.18 17.56
C CYS A 77 3.21 2.52 16.38
N ILE A 78 3.50 3.63 15.68
CA ILE A 78 2.76 4.08 14.49
C ILE A 78 2.78 3.01 13.40
N LEU A 79 3.94 2.40 13.14
CA LEU A 79 4.05 1.30 12.19
C LEU A 79 3.24 0.09 12.61
N ARG A 80 3.30 -0.32 13.88
CA ARG A 80 2.46 -1.42 14.39
C ARG A 80 0.97 -1.14 14.16
N GLN A 81 0.51 0.10 14.32
CA GLN A 81 -0.89 0.46 14.01
C GLN A 81 -1.18 0.39 12.50
N CYS A 82 -0.23 0.81 11.66
CA CYS A 82 -0.33 0.64 10.21
C CYS A 82 -0.47 -0.83 9.80
N ALA A 83 0.38 -1.71 10.34
CA ALA A 83 0.31 -3.15 10.07
C ALA A 83 -1.00 -3.77 10.54
N LEU A 84 -1.50 -3.40 11.73
CA LEU A 84 -2.81 -3.85 12.21
C LEU A 84 -3.92 -3.48 11.22
N PHE A 85 -3.92 -2.23 10.75
CA PHE A 85 -4.88 -1.77 9.73
C PHE A 85 -4.79 -2.59 8.45
N VAL A 86 -3.59 -2.81 7.91
CA VAL A 86 -3.37 -3.60 6.69
C VAL A 86 -3.87 -5.04 6.87
N ILE A 87 -3.48 -5.71 7.96
CA ILE A 87 -3.90 -7.10 8.26
C ILE A 87 -5.43 -7.19 8.36
N MET A 88 -6.06 -6.24 9.07
CA MET A 88 -7.51 -6.21 9.21
C MET A 88 -8.23 -6.07 7.87
N ILE A 89 -7.79 -5.13 7.01
CA ILE A 89 -8.37 -4.94 5.68
C ILE A 89 -8.17 -6.20 4.84
N TYR A 90 -6.95 -6.76 4.81
CA TYR A 90 -6.64 -7.96 4.04
C TYR A 90 -7.50 -9.16 4.43
N ILE A 91 -7.64 -9.43 5.73
CA ILE A 91 -8.48 -10.54 6.21
C ILE A 91 -9.97 -10.26 5.94
N CYS A 92 -10.43 -9.02 6.11
CA CYS A 92 -11.82 -8.66 5.83
C CYS A 92 -12.17 -8.78 4.33
N GLN A 93 -11.19 -8.65 3.44
CA GLN A 93 -11.33 -8.94 2.01
C GLN A 93 -11.21 -10.45 1.67
N LEU A 94 -11.29 -11.33 2.67
CA LEU A 94 -11.17 -12.79 2.54
C LEU A 94 -9.79 -13.26 2.07
N ARG A 95 -8.73 -12.50 2.40
CA ARG A 95 -7.34 -12.81 2.03
C ARG A 95 -7.20 -13.03 0.53
N PRO A 96 -7.45 -11.99 -0.29
CA PRO A 96 -7.34 -12.13 -1.73
C PRO A 96 -5.95 -12.65 -2.09
N ALA A 97 -5.90 -13.59 -3.02
CA ALA A 97 -4.64 -14.11 -3.51
C ALA A 97 -3.95 -13.01 -4.32
N PHE A 98 -2.71 -12.69 -3.95
CA PHE A 98 -1.80 -11.93 -4.78
C PHE A 98 -0.63 -12.88 -5.09
N GLY A 99 -0.58 -13.38 -6.32
CA GLY A 99 0.34 -14.47 -6.66
C GLY A 99 1.79 -14.02 -6.74
N VAL A 100 2.75 -14.91 -6.43
CA VAL A 100 4.19 -14.68 -6.65
C VAL A 100 4.47 -14.29 -8.12
N GLY A 101 3.77 -14.91 -9.07
CA GLY A 101 3.85 -14.54 -10.49
C GLY A 101 3.36 -13.12 -10.82
N MET A 102 2.61 -12.45 -9.93
CA MET A 102 2.30 -11.02 -10.08
C MET A 102 3.56 -10.18 -9.85
N ILE A 103 4.35 -10.51 -8.81
CA ILE A 103 5.62 -9.83 -8.51
C ILE A 103 6.56 -10.00 -9.70
N ASP A 104 6.70 -11.23 -10.20
CA ASP A 104 7.51 -11.51 -11.40
C ASP A 104 7.00 -10.71 -12.60
N SER A 105 5.68 -10.64 -12.82
CA SER A 105 5.11 -9.88 -13.93
C SER A 105 5.37 -8.37 -13.82
N ILE A 106 5.33 -7.80 -12.62
CA ILE A 106 5.65 -6.38 -12.37
C ILE A 106 7.13 -6.12 -12.67
N GLN A 107 8.03 -7.00 -12.19
CA GLN A 107 9.47 -6.87 -12.40
C GLN A 107 9.90 -7.02 -13.87
N THR A 108 9.10 -7.71 -14.69
CA THR A 108 9.38 -7.86 -16.13
C THR A 108 8.95 -6.67 -17.00
N VAL A 109 8.22 -5.70 -16.44
CA VAL A 109 7.83 -4.50 -17.18
C VAL A 109 9.05 -3.63 -17.41
N LYS A 110 9.47 -3.47 -18.67
CA LYS A 110 10.48 -2.47 -19.05
C LYS A 110 9.86 -1.08 -18.92
N LEU A 111 10.44 -0.27 -18.06
CA LEU A 111 10.09 1.15 -17.92
C LEU A 111 10.93 1.93 -18.92
N ASP A 112 10.30 2.75 -19.75
CA ASP A 112 11.00 3.71 -20.62
C ASP A 112 11.43 4.94 -19.78
N ASP A 113 12.48 5.64 -20.22
CA ASP A 113 13.14 6.76 -19.51
C ASP A 113 12.24 7.99 -19.20
N HIS A 114 10.97 8.00 -19.62
CA HIS A 114 9.98 9.09 -19.41
C HIS A 114 8.66 8.58 -18.79
N CYS A 115 8.73 7.52 -17.98
CA CYS A 115 7.56 6.79 -17.50
C CYS A 115 6.48 7.69 -16.84
N TRP A 116 6.87 8.58 -15.93
CA TRP A 116 5.89 9.35 -15.16
C TRP A 116 5.16 10.44 -15.93
N GLU A 117 5.83 11.16 -16.83
CA GLU A 117 5.17 12.20 -17.63
C GLU A 117 4.08 11.58 -18.52
N ALA A 118 4.40 10.44 -19.14
CA ALA A 118 3.44 9.69 -19.95
C ALA A 118 2.29 9.11 -19.10
N VAL A 119 2.58 8.60 -17.90
CA VAL A 119 1.56 8.10 -16.95
C VAL A 119 0.65 9.24 -16.49
N ILE A 120 1.21 10.41 -16.16
CA ILE A 120 0.45 11.60 -15.75
C ILE A 120 -0.45 12.08 -16.89
N ASP A 121 0.09 12.23 -18.11
CA ASP A 121 -0.68 12.65 -19.29
C ASP A 121 -1.86 11.70 -19.57
N ARG A 122 -1.61 10.38 -19.57
CA ARG A 122 -2.67 9.37 -19.73
C ARG A 122 -3.71 9.44 -18.62
N THR A 123 -3.28 9.65 -17.39
CA THR A 123 -4.16 9.76 -16.22
C THR A 123 -5.08 10.98 -16.33
N LEU A 124 -4.54 12.14 -16.71
CA LEU A 124 -5.31 13.38 -16.85
C LEU A 124 -6.31 13.33 -18.01
N LYS A 125 -6.02 12.54 -19.05
CA LYS A 125 -6.92 12.31 -20.20
C LYS A 125 -7.91 11.16 -20.00
N HIS A 126 -7.80 10.41 -18.90
CA HIS A 126 -8.62 9.22 -18.67
C HIS A 126 -10.08 9.57 -18.35
N ARG A 127 -11.04 8.70 -18.71
CA ARG A 127 -12.47 8.90 -18.41
C ARG A 127 -12.81 9.12 -16.94
N TRP A 128 -11.93 8.68 -16.03
CA TRP A 128 -12.07 8.79 -14.58
C TRP A 128 -11.24 9.91 -13.96
N PHE A 129 -10.73 10.86 -14.74
CA PHE A 129 -9.91 11.98 -14.23
C PHE A 129 -10.63 12.88 -13.20
N LYS A 130 -11.94 12.75 -12.99
CA LYS A 130 -12.67 13.46 -11.92
C LYS A 130 -12.89 12.60 -10.67
N ASP A 131 -12.54 11.31 -10.71
CA ASP A 131 -12.63 10.43 -9.56
C ASP A 131 -11.39 10.61 -8.69
N SER A 132 -11.60 11.06 -7.45
CA SER A 132 -10.51 11.24 -6.49
C SER A 132 -9.83 9.92 -6.13
N HIS A 133 -10.51 8.77 -6.26
CA HIS A 133 -9.94 7.43 -6.02
C HIS A 133 -8.97 7.02 -7.10
N PHE A 134 -9.25 7.37 -8.35
CA PHE A 134 -8.42 7.04 -9.49
C PHE A 134 -7.01 7.62 -9.35
N PHE A 135 -6.89 8.90 -8.97
CA PHE A 135 -5.58 9.52 -8.73
C PHE A 135 -4.83 8.93 -7.55
N LYS A 136 -5.50 8.26 -6.61
CA LYS A 136 -4.82 7.67 -5.44
C LYS A 136 -3.79 6.62 -5.86
N ILE A 137 -4.09 5.94 -6.96
CA ILE A 137 -3.38 4.77 -7.47
C ILE A 137 -2.17 5.18 -8.30
N VAL A 138 -2.18 6.41 -8.83
CA VAL A 138 -1.06 6.98 -9.58
C VAL A 138 -0.17 7.82 -8.66
N ARG A 139 -0.79 8.69 -7.83
CA ARG A 139 -0.06 9.64 -7.00
C ARG A 139 0.74 8.97 -5.87
N ALA A 140 0.20 7.92 -5.25
CA ALA A 140 0.90 7.28 -4.13
C ALA A 140 2.17 6.54 -4.58
N PRO A 141 2.16 5.69 -5.62
CA PRO A 141 3.39 5.08 -6.13
C PRO A 141 4.41 6.11 -6.63
N LYS A 142 3.97 7.15 -7.35
CA LYS A 142 4.87 8.26 -7.74
C LYS A 142 5.56 8.88 -6.53
N ALA A 143 4.79 9.19 -5.48
CA ALA A 143 5.34 9.77 -4.28
C ALA A 143 6.26 8.81 -3.51
N PHE A 144 6.06 7.49 -3.62
CA PHE A 144 6.99 6.51 -3.05
C PHE A 144 8.32 6.52 -3.79
N GLU A 145 8.30 6.53 -5.12
CA GLU A 145 9.51 6.60 -5.95
C GLU A 145 10.28 7.90 -5.72
N ASP A 146 9.63 9.06 -5.85
CA ASP A 146 10.26 10.38 -5.66
C ASP A 146 10.98 10.48 -4.29
N LEU A 147 10.39 9.87 -3.25
CA LEU A 147 10.85 10.01 -1.87
C LEU A 147 11.88 8.96 -1.45
N TRP A 148 12.07 7.91 -2.23
CA TRP A 148 13.05 6.86 -1.99
C TRP A 148 14.23 6.90 -2.97
N GLU A 149 14.07 7.51 -4.14
CA GLU A 149 15.16 7.81 -5.09
C GLU A 149 16.05 9.00 -4.67
N GLU A 150 15.64 9.80 -3.69
CA GLU A 150 16.50 10.83 -3.06
C GLU A 150 17.65 10.24 -2.19
N ARG A 151 18.14 9.03 -2.50
CA ARG A 151 19.22 8.32 -1.80
C ARG A 151 20.42 8.00 -2.68
#